data_AF-A0AAN8KD81-F1
#
_entry.id   AF-A0AAN8KD81-F1
#
_cell.length_a   1.000
_cell.length_b   1.000
_cell.length_c   1.000
_cell.angle_alpha   90.00
_cell.angle_beta   90.00
_cell.angle_gamma   90.00
#
_symmetry.space_group_name_H-M   'P 1'
#
loop_
_entity.id
_entity.type
_entity.pdbx_description
1 polymer ?
#
loop_
_entity_poly.entity_id
_entity_poly.type
_entity_poly.pdbx_seq_one_letter_code
_entity_poly.pdbx_strand_id
1 'polypeptide(L)'
;MSSVHTKRFCDTATKAGKRFYSLRGNSENYVGSKAQRGCTWSKLSLKGQILEPHLGLAGFVRSSSGTIPGLGFPNQNQEKLTPMEFGNFKDAFKPKRTSDILRALSILQLSSYDTVVNNAEKIIELGRKLFGRRFFDFLLKNSVYKQFVGGNEFREIKECVGRLHEAGIQTMLAVPIEEDLDEKTGNKNPSTTYEKNLQLLLQCIDLEHTLQPKFPITQIRVTAIASASILAKVSQLCPNPAHTCSTIDDIANAMKTGERLTMEGLTEDESTELNEVIKRLVAIAETAKKKDVMIMVDAEYTYFNGATKLFVLCLMLRYNQDKPLICFTYQNYLKATLEKLKQDVEFINSRDVYFGLKLVRGAYMYREREIAKAKGCSDPVHDTAQDTSNMYDQSVNFLIERIASNKKCAFMAASHNEETVKHMMKKIKEYDINPGGGQIFFGQLYGMCDHVSYTLGKAGFPIYKSVPYGEIDHTLPYLVRRAQENRSIIPGARREKELLKKALWHRIS
;
A
#
# COMPACT_ATOMS: atom_id res chain seq x y z
N MET A 1 57.50 0.58 -40.82
CA MET A 1 56.72 1.77 -41.21
C MET A 1 56.04 2.32 -39.96
N SER A 2 56.70 3.34 -39.39
CA SER A 2 56.24 4.46 -38.56
C SER A 2 54.98 4.37 -37.68
N SER A 3 55.24 4.61 -36.38
CA SER A 3 54.38 4.99 -35.25
C SER A 3 53.81 6.42 -35.34
N VAL A 4 53.25 6.92 -34.21
CA VAL A 4 52.96 8.34 -33.82
C VAL A 4 51.47 8.75 -34.07
N HIS A 5 50.65 9.37 -33.19
CA HIS A 5 50.79 10.03 -31.87
C HIS A 5 49.43 10.19 -31.14
N THR A 6 49.50 10.20 -29.80
CA THR A 6 48.62 10.90 -28.85
C THR A 6 48.58 12.42 -29.03
N LYS A 7 47.43 13.08 -28.77
CA LYS A 7 47.39 14.44 -28.19
C LYS A 7 46.03 14.80 -27.54
N ARG A 8 46.11 15.21 -26.27
CA ARG A 8 45.12 16.02 -25.53
C ARG A 8 45.08 17.45 -26.10
N PHE A 9 43.94 18.14 -26.00
CA PHE A 9 43.91 19.59 -25.77
C PHE A 9 42.66 19.98 -24.96
N CYS A 10 42.90 20.83 -23.97
CA CYS A 10 41.95 21.48 -23.06
C CYS A 10 41.82 22.95 -23.51
N ASP A 11 40.64 23.55 -23.30
CA ASP A 11 40.37 25.00 -23.11
C ASP A 11 40.68 25.96 -24.30
N THR A 12 39.93 27.02 -24.65
CA THR A 12 38.92 27.83 -23.95
C THR A 12 38.23 28.79 -24.96
N ALA A 13 36.95 29.11 -24.67
CA ALA A 13 36.30 30.44 -24.79
C ALA A 13 36.02 31.03 -26.21
N THR A 14 35.00 31.85 -26.52
CA THR A 14 34.05 32.65 -25.72
C THR A 14 32.88 33.21 -26.59
N LYS A 15 31.68 33.35 -25.98
CA LYS A 15 30.68 34.46 -26.05
C LYS A 15 30.01 34.91 -27.37
N ALA A 16 28.67 34.92 -27.36
CA ALA A 16 27.78 36.11 -27.23
C ALA A 16 26.30 35.64 -27.25
N GLY A 17 25.29 36.16 -26.52
CA GLY A 17 25.11 37.25 -25.55
C GLY A 17 23.63 37.20 -25.05
N LYS A 18 23.35 37.33 -23.75
CA LYS A 18 22.79 38.52 -23.02
C LYS A 18 21.41 39.00 -23.52
N ARG A 19 20.38 39.18 -22.67
CA ARG A 19 20.20 40.28 -21.68
C ARG A 19 19.13 39.94 -20.60
N PHE A 20 19.41 40.08 -19.29
CA PHE A 20 19.19 41.24 -18.35
C PHE A 20 17.72 41.46 -17.93
N TYR A 21 17.34 41.57 -16.64
CA TYR A 21 17.73 42.64 -15.69
C TYR A 21 17.71 42.23 -14.20
N SER A 22 18.59 42.88 -13.42
CA SER A 22 18.69 42.92 -11.96
C SER A 22 17.84 44.01 -11.32
N LEU A 23 17.53 43.88 -10.02
CA LEU A 23 17.57 45.01 -9.07
C LEU A 23 18.09 44.53 -7.70
N ARG A 24 19.14 45.19 -7.20
CA ARG A 24 19.65 45.17 -5.82
C ARG A 24 19.06 46.37 -5.06
N GLY A 25 18.83 46.20 -3.76
CA GLY A 25 18.74 47.27 -2.78
C GLY A 25 19.38 46.81 -1.47
N ASN A 26 20.46 47.48 -1.06
CA ASN A 26 21.15 47.34 0.23
C ASN A 26 20.56 48.37 1.21
N SER A 27 20.43 48.03 2.49
CA SER A 27 20.51 49.00 3.59
C SER A 27 20.91 48.31 4.91
N GLU A 28 22.18 48.51 5.26
CA GLU A 28 22.80 48.78 6.57
C GLU A 28 22.16 48.35 7.91
N ASN A 29 23.00 47.65 8.69
CA ASN A 29 23.33 47.80 10.12
C ASN A 29 22.30 48.42 11.09
N TYR A 30 21.95 47.65 12.14
CA TYR A 30 21.84 48.19 13.50
C TYR A 30 22.28 47.15 14.54
N VAL A 31 23.27 47.55 15.36
CA VAL A 31 23.69 46.90 16.60
C VAL A 31 22.71 47.29 17.71
N GLY A 32 22.30 46.34 18.54
CA GLY A 32 21.43 46.59 19.68
C GLY A 32 21.41 45.45 20.68
N SER A 33 22.38 45.48 21.61
CA SER A 33 22.40 44.69 22.85
C SER A 33 21.18 44.97 23.74
N LYS A 34 20.59 43.94 24.37
CA LYS A 34 20.17 43.96 25.80
C LYS A 34 19.67 42.58 26.30
N ALA A 35 20.48 42.00 27.18
CA ALA A 35 20.17 41.40 28.48
C ALA A 35 18.94 40.48 28.70
N GLN A 36 19.26 39.21 29.01
CA GLN A 36 18.85 38.42 30.19
C GLN A 36 17.54 38.78 30.94
N ARG A 37 16.60 37.83 30.99
CA ARG A 37 16.00 37.16 32.19
C ARG A 37 15.47 35.80 31.67
N GLY A 38 15.66 34.62 32.26
CA GLY A 38 15.81 34.23 33.66
C GLY A 38 14.57 33.42 34.09
N CYS A 39 14.78 32.15 34.48
CA CYS A 39 13.82 31.22 35.14
C CYS A 39 12.79 30.51 34.23
N THR A 40 12.47 29.22 34.35
CA THR A 40 12.84 28.14 35.29
C THR A 40 12.36 26.82 34.68
N TRP A 41 13.18 25.78 34.76
CA TRP A 41 12.81 24.40 34.40
C TRP A 41 12.12 23.73 35.59
N SER A 42 10.83 23.38 35.44
CA SER A 42 10.15 22.48 36.37
C SER A 42 10.28 21.03 35.89
N LYS A 43 11.18 20.31 36.57
CA LYS A 43 11.26 18.85 36.64
C LYS A 43 9.90 18.28 37.05
N LEU A 44 9.38 17.32 36.29
CA LEU A 44 8.44 16.33 36.82
C LEU A 44 9.12 14.97 36.79
N SER A 45 9.64 14.62 37.98
CA SER A 45 10.13 13.31 38.35
C SER A 45 8.92 12.45 38.71
N LEU A 46 8.76 11.32 38.02
CA LEU A 46 8.01 10.17 38.52
C LEU A 46 9.00 9.01 38.73
N LYS A 47 9.65 9.02 39.91
CA LYS A 47 9.94 7.78 40.65
C LYS A 47 8.57 7.17 40.99
N GLY A 48 8.29 5.88 40.90
CA GLY A 48 9.08 4.70 40.64
C GLY A 48 8.29 3.54 41.25
N GLN A 49 8.32 2.38 40.62
CA GLN A 49 8.21 1.11 41.33
C GLN A 49 8.83 0.02 40.45
N ILE A 50 10.09 -0.23 40.78
CA ILE A 50 10.87 -1.38 40.40
C ILE A 50 10.43 -2.49 41.36
N LEU A 51 9.96 -3.62 40.82
CA LEU A 51 9.88 -4.89 41.52
C LEU A 51 10.82 -5.85 40.79
N GLU A 52 12.00 -6.03 41.36
CA GLU A 52 12.97 -7.08 41.03
C GLU A 52 12.74 -8.30 41.97
N PRO A 53 13.29 -9.47 41.63
CA PRO A 53 12.65 -10.77 41.78
C PRO A 53 13.11 -11.54 43.02
N HIS A 54 12.28 -12.46 43.49
CA HIS A 54 12.70 -13.48 44.45
C HIS A 54 12.23 -14.89 44.05
N LEU A 55 13.25 -15.76 43.94
CA LEU A 55 13.28 -17.18 44.31
C LEU A 55 12.51 -18.18 43.43
N GLY A 56 13.25 -18.67 42.42
CA GLY A 56 13.64 -20.08 42.25
C GLY A 56 12.62 -21.18 42.55
N LEU A 57 12.32 -21.97 41.52
CA LEU A 57 12.19 -23.43 41.62
C LEU A 57 12.39 -24.07 40.26
N ALA A 58 13.21 -25.11 40.27
CA ALA A 58 13.59 -25.94 39.15
C ALA A 58 12.41 -26.80 38.64
N GLY A 59 12.47 -27.15 37.35
CA GLY A 59 11.86 -28.35 36.80
C GLY A 59 10.37 -28.26 36.46
N PHE A 60 10.05 -28.17 35.17
CA PHE A 60 9.48 -29.29 34.42
C PHE A 60 9.14 -28.80 33.00
N VAL A 61 9.81 -29.40 32.01
CA VAL A 61 9.36 -29.41 30.62
C VAL A 61 8.05 -30.20 30.57
N ARG A 62 6.94 -29.55 30.26
CA ARG A 62 5.74 -30.21 29.73
C ARG A 62 5.06 -29.31 28.72
N SER A 63 5.07 -29.77 27.47
CA SER A 63 4.19 -29.33 26.40
C SER A 63 2.74 -29.54 26.83
N SER A 64 1.97 -28.45 26.97
CA SER A 64 0.52 -28.53 27.09
C SER A 64 -0.10 -28.01 25.80
N SER A 65 -0.35 -28.94 24.87
CA SER A 65 -1.41 -28.82 23.87
C SER A 65 -2.75 -28.77 24.61
N GLY A 66 -3.19 -27.55 24.95
CA GLY A 66 -4.49 -27.28 25.52
C GLY A 66 -5.46 -26.81 24.44
N THR A 67 -6.23 -27.73 23.89
CA THR A 67 -7.40 -27.46 23.05
C THR A 67 -8.48 -26.74 23.87
N ILE A 68 -8.81 -25.50 23.49
CA ILE A 68 -10.00 -24.80 23.99
C ILE A 68 -11.20 -25.25 23.13
N PRO A 69 -12.30 -25.76 23.71
CA PRO A 69 -13.44 -26.26 22.97
C PRO A 69 -14.40 -25.12 22.55
N GLY A 70 -14.93 -25.20 21.33
CA GLY A 70 -16.21 -24.58 20.99
C GLY A 70 -16.20 -23.43 19.98
N LEU A 71 -15.79 -23.70 18.73
CA LEU A 71 -16.36 -23.12 17.51
C LEU A 71 -16.07 -24.12 16.39
N GLY A 72 -16.83 -25.22 16.38
CA GLY A 72 -16.72 -26.25 15.36
C GLY A 72 -17.27 -25.73 14.04
N PHE A 73 -16.39 -25.54 13.05
CA PHE A 73 -16.78 -25.58 11.65
C PHE A 73 -16.78 -27.05 11.20
N PRO A 74 -17.72 -27.46 10.32
CA PRO A 74 -17.83 -28.85 9.90
C PRO A 74 -16.51 -29.35 9.31
N ASN A 75 -16.16 -30.59 9.64
CA ASN A 75 -15.06 -31.33 9.01
C ASN A 75 -15.11 -31.12 7.49
N GLN A 76 -14.05 -30.54 6.92
CA GLN A 76 -13.88 -30.41 5.48
C GLN A 76 -13.54 -31.77 4.87
N ASN A 77 -14.54 -32.66 4.82
CA ASN A 77 -14.60 -33.64 3.76
C ASN A 77 -14.83 -32.86 2.47
N GLN A 78 -13.92 -33.02 1.49
CA GLN A 78 -13.97 -32.51 0.11
C GLN A 78 -15.38 -32.11 -0.36
N GLU A 79 -15.85 -30.91 0.00
CA GLU A 79 -17.06 -30.37 -0.56
C GLU A 79 -16.70 -29.94 -1.98
N LYS A 80 -17.31 -30.62 -2.96
CA LYS A 80 -17.29 -30.19 -4.36
C LYS A 80 -17.60 -28.70 -4.38
N LEU A 81 -16.61 -27.87 -4.73
CA LEU A 81 -16.80 -26.45 -5.02
C LEU A 81 -18.03 -26.32 -5.94
N THR A 82 -19.16 -25.87 -5.39
CA THR A 82 -20.37 -25.59 -6.16
C THR A 82 -20.01 -24.61 -7.27
N PRO A 83 -20.53 -24.77 -8.51
CA PRO A 83 -20.28 -23.81 -9.59
C PRO A 83 -20.60 -22.40 -9.09
N MET A 84 -19.59 -21.53 -9.06
CA MET A 84 -19.76 -20.20 -8.48
C MET A 84 -20.40 -19.26 -9.49
N GLU A 85 -21.55 -18.70 -9.13
CA GLU A 85 -22.25 -17.73 -9.95
C GLU A 85 -22.05 -16.31 -9.43
N PHE A 86 -21.08 -15.59 -10.01
CA PHE A 86 -20.83 -14.16 -9.73
C PHE A 86 -22.03 -13.25 -10.07
N GLY A 87 -23.03 -13.76 -10.80
CA GLY A 87 -24.26 -13.04 -11.14
C GLY A 87 -25.39 -13.15 -10.10
N ASN A 88 -25.24 -13.97 -9.06
CA ASN A 88 -26.29 -14.16 -8.05
C ASN A 88 -26.35 -12.96 -7.09
N PHE A 89 -27.06 -11.91 -7.51
CA PHE A 89 -27.22 -10.67 -6.76
C PHE A 89 -27.96 -10.85 -5.43
N LYS A 90 -28.80 -11.89 -5.28
CA LYS A 90 -29.57 -12.14 -4.06
C LYS A 90 -28.63 -12.51 -2.92
N ASP A 91 -27.74 -13.47 -3.18
CA ASP A 91 -26.77 -13.93 -2.19
C ASP A 91 -25.67 -12.88 -1.98
N ALA A 92 -25.14 -12.33 -3.09
CA ALA A 92 -24.05 -11.34 -3.05
C ALA A 92 -24.39 -10.10 -2.21
N PHE A 93 -25.65 -9.65 -2.23
CA PHE A 93 -26.05 -8.45 -1.50
C PHE A 93 -26.94 -8.71 -0.30
N LYS A 94 -27.21 -9.98 0.06
CA LYS A 94 -27.99 -10.32 1.27
C LYS A 94 -27.47 -9.61 2.53
N PRO A 95 -26.16 -9.50 2.78
CA PRO A 95 -25.66 -8.85 4.01
C PRO A 95 -25.75 -7.31 4.01
N LYS A 96 -26.06 -6.68 2.87
CA LYS A 96 -26.17 -5.21 2.78
C LYS A 96 -27.54 -4.70 3.20
N ARG A 97 -27.59 -3.52 3.81
CA ARG A 97 -28.85 -2.79 4.05
C ARG A 97 -29.36 -2.17 2.75
N THR A 98 -30.68 -1.94 2.65
CA THR A 98 -31.27 -1.30 1.47
C THR A 98 -30.74 0.13 1.28
N SER A 99 -30.49 0.84 2.38
CA SER A 99 -29.82 2.15 2.37
C SER A 99 -28.40 2.09 1.82
N ASP A 100 -27.67 1.00 2.06
CA ASP A 100 -26.31 0.82 1.54
C ASP A 100 -26.34 0.57 0.02
N ILE A 101 -27.32 -0.19 -0.47
CA ILE A 101 -27.53 -0.42 -1.91
C ILE A 101 -27.91 0.89 -2.62
N LEU A 102 -28.84 1.66 -2.05
CA LEU A 102 -29.22 2.97 -2.58
C LEU A 102 -28.03 3.93 -2.63
N ARG A 103 -27.26 4.03 -1.54
CA ARG A 103 -26.04 4.86 -1.49
C ARG A 103 -25.03 4.46 -2.57
N ALA A 104 -24.75 3.16 -2.70
CA ALA A 104 -23.83 2.66 -3.72
C ALA A 104 -24.30 3.00 -5.14
N LEU A 105 -25.59 2.80 -5.44
CA LEU A 105 -26.17 3.14 -6.75
C LEU A 105 -26.06 4.65 -7.06
N SER A 106 -26.39 5.50 -6.09
CA SER A 106 -26.29 6.96 -6.24
C SER A 106 -24.85 7.40 -6.49
N ILE A 107 -23.89 6.88 -5.72
CA ILE A 107 -22.48 7.23 -5.87
C ILE A 107 -21.92 6.74 -7.19
N LEU A 108 -22.16 5.47 -7.57
CA LEU A 108 -21.72 4.94 -8.86
C LEU A 108 -22.34 5.67 -10.05
N GLN A 109 -23.57 6.19 -9.90
CA GLN A 109 -24.19 7.07 -10.89
C GLN A 109 -23.46 8.42 -10.95
N LEU A 110 -23.21 9.07 -9.81
CA LEU A 110 -22.51 10.36 -9.77
C LEU A 110 -21.09 10.27 -10.32
N SER A 111 -20.35 9.22 -9.97
CA SER A 111 -18.99 8.96 -10.45
C SER A 111 -18.93 8.61 -11.93
N SER A 112 -20.07 8.31 -12.58
CA SER A 112 -20.11 8.09 -14.03
C SER A 112 -20.09 9.38 -14.85
N TYR A 113 -20.21 10.56 -14.22
CA TYR A 113 -20.12 11.85 -14.88
C TYR A 113 -18.71 12.43 -14.77
N ASP A 114 -18.01 12.53 -15.89
CA ASP A 114 -16.63 13.07 -15.93
C ASP A 114 -16.53 14.48 -15.34
N THR A 115 -17.52 15.34 -15.60
CA THR A 115 -17.56 16.70 -15.04
C THR A 115 -17.57 16.71 -13.52
N VAL A 116 -18.26 15.75 -12.88
CA VAL A 116 -18.32 15.66 -11.42
C VAL A 116 -16.96 15.20 -10.88
N VAL A 117 -16.40 14.15 -11.45
CA VAL A 117 -15.13 13.55 -10.99
C VAL A 117 -13.95 14.51 -11.20
N ASN A 118 -13.89 15.18 -12.35
CA ASN A 118 -12.79 16.10 -12.69
C ASN A 118 -12.83 17.41 -11.88
N ASN A 119 -13.98 17.76 -11.31
CA ASN A 119 -14.15 18.96 -10.49
C ASN A 119 -14.47 18.63 -9.02
N ALA A 120 -14.24 17.39 -8.58
CA ALA A 120 -14.65 16.94 -7.25
C ALA A 120 -14.10 17.82 -6.12
N GLU A 121 -12.81 18.20 -6.18
CA GLU A 121 -12.20 19.11 -5.20
C GLU A 121 -12.90 20.47 -5.16
N LYS A 122 -13.09 21.09 -6.33
CA LYS A 122 -13.79 22.38 -6.44
C LYS A 122 -15.24 22.29 -5.96
N ILE A 123 -15.93 21.19 -6.25
CA ILE A 123 -17.31 20.95 -5.78
C ILE A 123 -17.34 20.85 -4.25
N ILE A 124 -16.37 20.14 -3.66
CA ILE A 124 -16.24 20.01 -2.20
C ILE A 124 -15.95 21.36 -1.56
N GLU A 125 -15.01 22.13 -2.09
CA GLU A 125 -14.66 23.46 -1.61
C GLU A 125 -15.86 24.42 -1.70
N LEU A 126 -16.54 24.45 -2.84
CA LEU A 126 -17.73 25.27 -3.04
C LEU A 126 -18.86 24.84 -2.10
N GLY A 127 -19.07 23.54 -1.91
CA GLY A 127 -20.07 23.00 -0.99
C GLY A 127 -19.80 23.42 0.46
N ARG A 128 -18.54 23.31 0.91
CA ARG A 128 -18.10 23.80 2.23
C ARG A 128 -18.28 25.32 2.37
N LYS A 129 -18.07 26.09 1.31
CA LYS A 129 -18.25 27.55 1.29
C LYS A 129 -19.73 27.96 1.32
N LEU A 130 -20.61 27.25 0.61
CA LEU A 130 -22.03 27.57 0.51
C LEU A 130 -22.86 27.11 1.72
N PHE A 131 -22.65 25.86 2.16
CA PHE A 131 -23.47 25.24 3.21
C PHE A 131 -22.78 25.20 4.58
N GLY A 132 -21.53 25.66 4.64
CA GLY A 132 -20.69 25.57 5.84
C GLY A 132 -20.04 24.19 5.99
N ARG A 133 -18.80 24.18 6.52
CA ARG A 133 -17.98 22.97 6.67
C ARG A 133 -18.69 21.87 7.45
N ARG A 134 -19.30 22.19 8.59
CA ARG A 134 -19.92 21.19 9.49
C ARG A 134 -21.05 20.41 8.81
N PHE A 135 -21.97 21.11 8.15
CA PHE A 135 -23.10 20.47 7.50
C PHE A 135 -22.68 19.72 6.23
N PHE A 136 -21.82 20.31 5.41
CA PHE A 136 -21.33 19.66 4.21
C PHE A 136 -20.47 18.42 4.52
N ASP A 137 -19.60 18.48 5.53
CA ASP A 137 -18.81 17.33 5.97
C ASP A 137 -19.70 16.22 6.55
N PHE A 138 -20.82 16.56 7.20
CA PHE A 138 -21.82 15.57 7.62
C PHE A 138 -22.45 14.86 6.40
N LEU A 139 -22.79 15.60 5.33
CA LEU A 139 -23.30 15.01 4.09
C LEU A 139 -22.24 14.13 3.41
N LEU A 140 -20.99 14.60 3.32
CA LEU A 140 -19.87 13.82 2.78
C LEU A 140 -19.64 12.54 3.59
N LYS A 141 -19.60 12.64 4.93
CA LYS A 141 -19.41 11.51 5.84
C LYS A 141 -20.46 10.43 5.60
N ASN A 142 -21.72 10.81 5.44
CA ASN A 142 -22.82 9.86 5.26
C ASN A 142 -23.05 9.40 3.81
N SER A 143 -22.28 9.91 2.84
CA SER A 143 -22.37 9.55 1.42
C SER A 143 -21.08 8.89 0.92
N VAL A 144 -20.24 9.62 0.19
CA VAL A 144 -19.03 9.12 -0.49
C VAL A 144 -18.04 8.52 0.51
N TYR A 145 -17.87 9.15 1.66
CA TYR A 145 -16.95 8.67 2.69
C TYR A 145 -17.37 7.28 3.19
N LYS A 146 -18.60 7.11 3.68
CA LYS A 146 -19.09 5.80 4.18
C LYS A 146 -19.16 4.70 3.12
N GLN A 147 -19.14 5.05 1.83
CA GLN A 147 -19.08 4.08 0.75
C GLN A 147 -17.68 3.48 0.58
N PHE A 148 -16.63 4.29 0.72
CA PHE A 148 -15.25 3.91 0.36
C PHE A 148 -14.27 3.91 1.53
N VAL A 149 -14.65 4.45 2.68
CA VAL A 149 -13.84 4.54 3.90
C VAL A 149 -14.54 3.78 5.01
N GLY A 150 -13.78 2.99 5.78
CA GLY A 150 -14.33 2.16 6.86
C GLY A 150 -14.83 2.97 8.06
N GLY A 151 -14.25 4.17 8.25
CA GLY A 151 -14.54 5.07 9.37
C GLY A 151 -13.31 5.87 9.78
N ASN A 152 -13.51 6.82 10.69
CA ASN A 152 -12.42 7.59 11.32
C ASN A 152 -12.22 7.25 12.80
N GLU A 153 -13.08 6.41 13.37
CA GLU A 153 -13.03 6.01 14.77
C GLU A 153 -12.98 4.48 14.88
N PHE A 154 -12.35 3.97 15.94
CA PHE A 154 -12.23 2.53 16.19
C PHE A 154 -13.59 1.81 16.17
N ARG A 155 -14.64 2.43 16.74
CA ARG A 155 -15.99 1.83 16.76
C ARG A 155 -16.53 1.64 15.34
N GLU A 156 -16.41 2.65 14.49
CA GLU A 156 -16.89 2.59 13.10
C GLU A 156 -16.12 1.52 12.31
N ILE A 157 -14.80 1.42 12.51
CA ILE A 157 -13.96 0.40 11.90
C ILE A 157 -14.36 -1.00 12.37
N LYS A 158 -14.54 -1.21 13.68
CA LYS A 158 -14.96 -2.50 14.23
C LYS A 158 -16.32 -2.94 13.69
N GLU A 159 -17.28 -2.02 13.56
CA GLU A 159 -18.59 -2.29 12.94
C GLU A 159 -18.46 -2.61 11.44
N CYS A 160 -17.59 -1.91 10.72
CA CYS A 160 -17.31 -2.17 9.30
C CYS A 160 -16.71 -3.56 9.10
N VAL A 161 -15.66 -3.88 9.86
CA VAL A 161 -14.93 -5.15 9.82
C VAL A 161 -15.85 -6.30 10.21
N GLY A 162 -16.63 -6.16 11.28
CA GLY A 162 -17.58 -7.19 11.73
C GLY A 162 -18.54 -7.62 10.62
N ARG A 163 -19.13 -6.66 9.90
CA ARG A 163 -20.04 -6.95 8.76
C ARG A 163 -19.35 -7.66 7.59
N LEU A 164 -18.07 -7.35 7.33
CA LEU A 164 -17.30 -8.02 6.28
C LEU A 164 -16.95 -9.45 6.71
N HIS A 165 -16.53 -9.63 7.97
CA HIS A 165 -16.20 -10.94 8.53
C HIS A 165 -17.40 -11.90 8.54
N GLU A 166 -18.61 -11.40 8.85
CA GLU A 166 -19.86 -12.17 8.73
C GLU A 166 -20.12 -12.70 7.32
N ALA A 167 -19.58 -12.02 6.29
CA ALA A 167 -19.68 -12.43 4.89
C ALA A 167 -18.49 -13.28 4.40
N GLY A 168 -17.60 -13.69 5.31
CA GLY A 168 -16.37 -14.42 4.96
C GLY A 168 -15.29 -13.54 4.31
N ILE A 169 -15.41 -12.22 4.40
CA ILE A 169 -14.49 -11.25 3.79
C ILE A 169 -13.59 -10.68 4.88
N GLN A 170 -12.28 -10.78 4.71
CA GLN A 170 -11.29 -10.21 5.62
C GLN A 170 -11.02 -8.73 5.27
N THR A 171 -10.36 -8.01 6.16
CA THR A 171 -9.96 -6.61 5.93
C THR A 171 -8.45 -6.44 5.87
N MET A 172 -8.04 -5.41 5.12
CA MET A 172 -6.69 -4.87 5.12
C MET A 172 -6.80 -3.37 5.30
N LEU A 173 -6.63 -2.90 6.52
CA LEU A 173 -6.69 -1.50 6.89
C LEU A 173 -5.58 -0.71 6.19
N ALA A 174 -5.93 0.51 5.81
CA ALA A 174 -5.13 1.35 4.95
C ALA A 174 -5.14 2.78 5.44
N VAL A 175 -3.98 3.34 5.75
CA VAL A 175 -3.85 4.79 5.95
C VAL A 175 -3.56 5.42 4.58
N PRO A 176 -4.47 6.21 3.99
CA PRO A 176 -4.33 6.70 2.62
C PRO A 176 -3.46 7.97 2.55
N ILE A 177 -2.30 7.94 3.21
CA ILE A 177 -1.29 9.02 3.17
C ILE A 177 -0.27 8.66 2.09
N GLU A 178 0.10 9.64 1.28
CA GLU A 178 1.16 9.55 0.28
C GLU A 178 1.76 10.94 0.04
N GLU A 179 2.98 10.97 -0.48
CA GLU A 179 3.70 12.19 -0.87
C GLU A 179 4.16 12.05 -2.33
N ASP A 180 4.24 13.16 -3.05
CA ASP A 180 4.74 13.23 -4.42
C ASP A 180 5.66 14.46 -4.61
N LEU A 181 6.58 14.40 -5.58
CA LEU A 181 7.59 15.43 -5.84
C LEU A 181 7.00 16.81 -6.20
N ASP A 182 5.83 16.82 -6.84
CA ASP A 182 5.18 18.06 -7.30
C ASP A 182 4.27 18.68 -6.24
N GLU A 183 4.00 17.96 -5.14
CA GLU A 183 3.23 18.50 -4.02
C GLU A 183 4.12 19.42 -3.20
N LYS A 184 3.82 20.73 -3.22
CA LYS A 184 4.37 21.67 -2.25
C LYS A 184 3.77 21.35 -0.88
N THR A 185 4.28 20.32 -0.21
CA THR A 185 3.92 20.09 1.18
C THR A 185 4.34 21.33 1.94
N GLY A 186 3.38 22.14 2.41
CA GLY A 186 3.60 23.25 3.34
C GLY A 186 4.05 22.77 4.73
N ASN A 187 4.72 21.62 4.78
CA ASN A 187 5.07 20.86 5.94
C ASN A 187 6.29 21.53 6.56
N LYS A 188 6.02 22.50 7.44
CA LYS A 188 7.05 23.28 8.13
C LYS A 188 8.01 22.41 8.96
N ASN A 189 7.67 21.15 9.24
CA ASN A 189 8.52 20.22 9.99
C ASN A 189 8.33 18.75 9.53
N PRO A 190 8.99 18.31 8.43
CA PRO A 190 8.80 16.99 7.82
C PRO A 190 9.06 15.82 8.77
N SER A 191 10.10 15.90 9.61
CA SER A 191 10.46 14.83 10.56
C SER A 191 9.35 14.54 11.56
N THR A 192 8.66 15.58 12.05
CA THR A 192 7.53 15.45 12.98
C THR A 192 6.31 14.82 12.28
N THR A 193 6.12 15.09 11.00
CA THR A 193 5.02 14.54 10.21
C THR A 193 5.21 13.05 9.93
N TYR A 194 6.41 12.63 9.52
CA TYR A 194 6.69 11.21 9.32
C TYR A 194 6.61 10.40 10.61
N GLU A 195 6.97 10.99 11.75
CA GLU A 195 6.80 10.34 13.05
C GLU A 195 5.32 10.14 13.41
N LYS A 196 4.47 11.16 13.18
CA LYS A 196 3.02 11.03 13.36
C LYS A 196 2.42 9.96 12.43
N ASN A 197 2.87 9.93 11.18
CA ASN A 197 2.42 8.94 10.21
C ASN A 197 2.86 7.52 10.63
N LEU A 198 4.08 7.36 11.13
CA LEU A 198 4.54 6.09 11.72
C LEU A 198 3.60 5.63 12.83
N GLN A 199 3.25 6.51 13.78
CA GLN A 199 2.33 6.15 14.86
C GLN A 199 0.96 5.70 14.35
N LEU A 200 0.42 6.32 13.30
CA LEU A 200 -0.82 5.89 12.66
C LEU A 200 -0.69 4.51 12.01
N LEU A 201 0.44 4.21 11.36
CA LEU A 201 0.69 2.90 10.76
C LEU A 201 0.84 1.80 11.83
N LEU A 202 1.55 2.09 12.94
CA LEU A 202 1.67 1.16 14.07
C LEU A 202 0.31 0.89 14.72
N GLN A 203 -0.52 1.92 14.89
CA GLN A 203 -1.90 1.76 15.35
C GLN A 203 -2.71 0.86 14.40
N CYS A 204 -2.54 1.00 13.08
CA CYS A 204 -3.23 0.13 12.13
C CYS A 204 -2.81 -1.34 12.26
N ILE A 205 -1.54 -1.61 12.56
CA ILE A 205 -1.05 -2.98 12.84
C ILE A 205 -1.71 -3.53 14.12
N ASP A 206 -1.77 -2.72 15.18
CA ASP A 206 -2.43 -3.11 16.43
C ASP A 206 -3.93 -3.37 16.25
N LEU A 207 -4.59 -2.55 15.41
CA LEU A 207 -5.99 -2.73 15.07
C LEU A 207 -6.22 -4.04 14.31
N GLU A 208 -5.44 -4.32 13.26
CA GLU A 208 -5.54 -5.58 12.51
C GLU A 208 -5.34 -6.80 13.40
N HIS A 209 -4.34 -6.76 14.29
CA HIS A 209 -4.12 -7.81 15.28
C HIS A 209 -5.33 -8.01 16.20
N THR A 210 -5.91 -6.90 16.69
CA THR A 210 -7.06 -6.92 17.61
C THR A 210 -8.33 -7.45 16.95
N LEU A 211 -8.49 -7.25 15.64
CA LEU A 211 -9.64 -7.74 14.87
C LEU A 211 -9.59 -9.26 14.63
N GLN A 212 -8.47 -9.92 14.96
CA GLN A 212 -8.24 -11.37 14.86
C GLN A 212 -8.72 -12.05 13.55
N PRO A 213 -8.42 -11.48 12.36
CA PRO A 213 -8.64 -12.21 11.10
C PRO A 213 -7.74 -13.46 11.02
N LYS A 214 -8.11 -14.43 10.18
CA LYS A 214 -7.33 -15.69 10.02
C LYS A 214 -5.89 -15.44 9.58
N PHE A 215 -5.68 -14.48 8.69
CA PHE A 215 -4.37 -13.94 8.34
C PHE A 215 -4.46 -12.41 8.41
N PRO A 216 -3.95 -11.77 9.47
CA PRO A 216 -3.97 -10.32 9.57
C PRO A 216 -3.07 -9.67 8.52
N ILE A 217 -3.60 -8.68 7.80
CA ILE A 217 -2.87 -7.97 6.75
C ILE A 217 -3.14 -6.47 6.89
N THR A 218 -2.11 -5.63 6.78
CA THR A 218 -2.28 -4.18 6.62
C THR A 218 -1.52 -3.70 5.39
N GLN A 219 -1.82 -2.50 4.90
CA GLN A 219 -1.10 -1.87 3.79
C GLN A 219 -0.44 -0.56 4.20
N ILE A 220 0.75 -0.33 3.65
CA ILE A 220 1.53 0.90 3.89
C ILE A 220 2.09 1.45 2.59
N ARG A 221 2.38 2.75 2.58
CA ARG A 221 3.19 3.42 1.55
C ARG A 221 4.46 3.95 2.17
N VAL A 222 5.56 3.88 1.45
CA VAL A 222 6.85 4.35 2.00
C VAL A 222 6.91 5.87 2.00
N THR A 223 6.28 6.53 1.02
CA THR A 223 6.13 8.00 1.01
C THR A 223 5.37 8.55 2.22
N ALA A 224 4.61 7.72 2.95
CA ALA A 224 3.97 8.15 4.19
C ALA A 224 4.97 8.40 5.32
N ILE A 225 6.18 7.84 5.26
CA ILE A 225 7.20 7.91 6.32
C ILE A 225 8.59 8.34 5.82
N ALA A 226 8.69 8.73 4.55
CA ALA A 226 9.91 9.12 3.86
C ALA A 226 9.61 10.22 2.85
N SER A 227 10.53 11.16 2.65
CA SER A 227 10.33 12.19 1.63
C SER A 227 10.38 11.62 0.22
N ALA A 228 9.62 12.26 -0.67
CA ALA A 228 9.67 11.96 -2.10
C ALA A 228 11.09 12.14 -2.66
N SER A 229 11.85 13.14 -2.18
CA SER A 229 13.21 13.43 -2.62
C SER A 229 14.18 12.29 -2.32
N ILE A 230 14.20 11.78 -1.08
CA ILE A 230 15.15 10.72 -0.73
C ILE A 230 14.83 9.41 -1.46
N LEU A 231 13.54 9.07 -1.61
CA LEU A 231 13.11 7.88 -2.35
C LEU A 231 13.48 7.98 -3.84
N ALA A 232 13.28 9.15 -4.45
CA ALA A 232 13.68 9.38 -5.84
C ALA A 232 15.20 9.26 -6.02
N LYS A 233 15.98 9.84 -5.10
CA LYS A 233 17.44 9.79 -5.14
C LYS A 233 17.97 8.36 -4.99
N VAL A 234 17.51 7.60 -4.00
CA VAL A 234 17.89 6.21 -3.81
C VAL A 234 17.47 5.34 -4.99
N SER A 235 16.29 5.59 -5.58
CA SER A 235 15.84 4.86 -6.79
C SER A 235 16.74 5.09 -8.00
N GLN A 236 17.32 6.29 -8.13
CA GLN A 236 18.30 6.59 -9.20
C GLN A 236 19.63 5.89 -8.97
N LEU A 237 20.08 5.80 -7.71
CA LEU A 237 21.32 5.11 -7.34
C LEU A 237 21.18 3.58 -7.45
N CYS A 238 19.97 3.05 -7.24
CA CYS A 238 19.69 1.60 -7.23
C CYS A 238 18.46 1.26 -8.09
N PRO A 239 18.54 1.40 -9.44
CA PRO A 239 17.38 1.20 -10.32
C PRO A 239 16.95 -0.26 -10.43
N ASN A 240 17.85 -1.22 -10.18
CA ASN A 240 17.55 -2.65 -10.17
C ASN A 240 18.15 -3.36 -8.94
N PRO A 241 17.46 -3.29 -7.78
CA PRO A 241 17.99 -3.79 -6.50
C PRO A 241 18.50 -5.23 -6.53
N ALA A 242 17.81 -6.15 -7.22
CA ALA A 242 18.20 -7.56 -7.28
C ALA A 242 19.59 -7.80 -7.92
N HIS A 243 20.14 -6.82 -8.65
CA HIS A 243 21.48 -6.90 -9.25
C HIS A 243 22.55 -6.17 -8.44
N THR A 244 22.17 -5.41 -7.40
CA THR A 244 23.07 -4.61 -6.58
C THR A 244 23.28 -5.27 -5.21
N CYS A 245 23.90 -6.46 -5.22
CA CYS A 245 23.99 -7.35 -4.06
C CYS A 245 24.65 -6.70 -2.83
N SER A 246 25.74 -5.94 -3.02
CA SER A 246 26.44 -5.26 -1.92
C SER A 246 25.55 -4.26 -1.19
N THR A 247 24.79 -3.45 -1.92
CA THR A 247 23.88 -2.47 -1.31
C THR A 247 22.74 -3.12 -0.54
N ILE A 248 22.23 -4.27 -0.99
CA ILE A 248 21.24 -5.04 -0.22
C ILE A 248 21.86 -5.53 1.09
N ASP A 249 23.05 -6.12 1.05
CA ASP A 249 23.70 -6.65 2.25
C ASP A 249 24.03 -5.51 3.24
N ASP A 250 24.50 -4.35 2.77
CA ASP A 250 24.77 -3.17 3.60
C ASP A 250 23.50 -2.62 4.27
N ILE A 251 22.40 -2.46 3.52
CA ILE A 251 21.12 -1.99 4.07
C ILE A 251 20.53 -3.02 5.04
N ALA A 252 20.59 -4.30 4.70
CA ALA A 252 20.11 -5.36 5.58
C ALA A 252 20.91 -5.41 6.89
N ASN A 253 22.22 -5.20 6.83
CA ASN A 253 23.07 -5.08 8.01
C ASN A 253 22.71 -3.84 8.84
N ALA A 254 22.59 -2.66 8.22
CA ALA A 254 22.18 -1.44 8.92
C ALA A 254 20.80 -1.57 9.58
N MET A 255 19.84 -2.21 8.90
CA MET A 255 18.54 -2.54 9.49
C MET A 255 18.71 -3.39 10.74
N LYS A 256 19.60 -4.40 10.72
CA LYS A 256 19.84 -5.35 11.81
C LYS A 256 20.60 -4.75 12.99
N THR A 257 21.66 -4.00 12.74
CA THR A 257 22.57 -3.48 13.78
C THR A 257 22.15 -2.10 14.29
N GLY A 258 21.37 -1.35 13.50
CA GLY A 258 21.10 0.06 13.76
C GLY A 258 22.30 0.96 13.48
N GLU A 259 23.37 0.42 12.89
CA GLU A 259 24.54 1.20 12.47
C GLU A 259 24.16 2.16 11.35
N ARG A 260 24.89 3.28 11.31
CA ARG A 260 24.67 4.31 10.30
C ARG A 260 25.07 3.77 8.92
N LEU A 261 24.10 3.71 8.02
CA LEU A 261 24.35 3.45 6.61
C LEU A 261 24.93 4.70 5.94
N THR A 262 26.00 4.53 5.19
CA THR A 262 26.50 5.52 4.23
C THR A 262 26.36 4.94 2.82
N MET A 263 25.96 5.77 1.87
CA MET A 263 25.82 5.35 0.47
C MET A 263 26.46 6.41 -0.43
N GLU A 264 27.29 5.95 -1.37
CA GLU A 264 27.92 6.84 -2.34
C GLU A 264 26.87 7.59 -3.16
N GLY A 265 27.07 8.89 -3.33
CA GLY A 265 26.13 9.75 -4.07
C GLY A 265 25.04 10.41 -3.21
N LEU A 266 25.03 10.18 -1.89
CA LEU A 266 24.24 10.94 -0.92
C LEU A 266 25.10 11.95 -0.15
N THR A 267 24.50 13.10 0.15
CA THR A 267 25.02 14.09 1.11
C THR A 267 24.84 13.60 2.55
N GLU A 268 25.42 14.31 3.52
CA GLU A 268 25.28 13.98 4.95
C GLU A 268 23.83 14.13 5.45
N ASP A 269 23.12 15.14 4.95
CA ASP A 269 21.71 15.36 5.28
C ASP A 269 20.82 14.26 4.66
N GLU A 270 21.03 13.92 3.39
CA GLU A 270 20.33 12.81 2.72
C GLU A 270 20.63 11.46 3.39
N SER A 271 21.88 11.24 3.81
CA SER A 271 22.27 10.03 4.54
C SER A 271 21.57 9.97 5.90
N THR A 272 21.50 11.09 6.61
CA THR A 272 20.75 11.18 7.88
C THR A 272 19.27 10.86 7.66
N GLU A 273 18.67 11.44 6.63
CA GLU A 273 17.28 11.17 6.28
C GLU A 273 17.04 9.70 5.93
N LEU A 274 17.89 9.09 5.10
CA LEU A 274 17.81 7.68 4.74
C LEU A 274 17.88 6.78 5.99
N ASN A 275 18.77 7.06 6.92
CA ASN A 275 18.87 6.30 8.16
C ASN A 275 17.59 6.42 9.02
N GLU A 276 16.96 7.60 9.06
CA GLU A 276 15.66 7.75 9.73
C GLU A 276 14.55 6.96 9.03
N VAL A 277 14.53 6.93 7.70
CA VAL A 277 13.58 6.08 6.93
C VAL A 277 13.77 4.60 7.28
N ILE A 278 15.02 4.13 7.32
CA ILE A 278 15.36 2.75 7.69
C ILE A 278 14.85 2.44 9.11
N LYS A 279 15.09 3.32 10.09
CA LYS A 279 14.59 3.15 11.47
C LYS A 279 13.07 2.99 11.52
N ARG A 280 12.32 3.84 10.80
CA ARG A 280 10.84 3.75 10.76
C ARG A 280 10.36 2.45 10.12
N LEU A 281 10.99 2.02 9.02
CA LEU A 281 10.67 0.75 8.36
C LEU A 281 10.95 -0.46 9.26
N VAL A 282 12.07 -0.44 9.99
CA VAL A 282 12.39 -1.47 10.99
C VAL A 282 11.34 -1.50 12.10
N ALA A 283 10.96 -0.35 12.65
CA ALA A 283 9.92 -0.27 13.69
C ALA A 283 8.57 -0.86 13.23
N ILE A 284 8.18 -0.60 11.99
CA ILE A 284 6.98 -1.21 11.37
C ILE A 284 7.13 -2.73 11.29
N ALA A 285 8.24 -3.22 10.74
CA ALA A 285 8.46 -4.65 10.54
C ALA A 285 8.58 -5.43 11.86
N GLU A 286 9.22 -4.85 12.89
CA GLU A 286 9.31 -5.45 14.23
C GLU A 286 7.94 -5.53 14.90
N THR A 287 7.14 -4.47 14.79
CA THR A 287 5.78 -4.45 15.32
C THR A 287 4.91 -5.47 14.59
N ALA A 288 5.01 -5.53 13.26
CA ALA A 288 4.34 -6.51 12.42
C ALA A 288 4.67 -7.95 12.81
N LYS A 289 5.97 -8.26 13.01
CA LYS A 289 6.43 -9.59 13.44
C LYS A 289 5.89 -9.94 14.82
N LYS A 290 5.95 -9.00 15.78
CA LYS A 290 5.44 -9.20 17.15
C LYS A 290 3.94 -9.46 17.19
N LYS A 291 3.18 -8.82 16.28
CA LYS A 291 1.71 -8.89 16.22
C LYS A 291 1.20 -9.90 15.19
N ASP A 292 2.10 -10.56 14.49
CA ASP A 292 1.80 -11.51 13.43
C ASP A 292 0.90 -10.94 12.32
N VAL A 293 1.20 -9.72 11.89
CA VAL A 293 0.46 -9.00 10.85
C VAL A 293 1.32 -8.88 9.60
N MET A 294 0.82 -9.37 8.46
CA MET A 294 1.47 -9.23 7.17
C MET A 294 1.38 -7.78 6.66
N ILE A 295 2.48 -7.25 6.14
CA ILE A 295 2.58 -5.89 5.61
C ILE A 295 2.62 -5.94 4.08
N MET A 296 1.61 -5.36 3.46
CA MET A 296 1.56 -5.10 2.01
C MET A 296 2.11 -3.71 1.72
N VAL A 297 3.35 -3.63 1.25
CA VAL A 297 3.95 -2.36 0.84
C VAL A 297 3.48 -2.01 -0.57
N ASP A 298 2.73 -0.91 -0.68
CA ASP A 298 2.20 -0.39 -1.92
C ASP A 298 3.32 0.07 -2.85
N ALA A 299 3.18 -0.24 -4.14
CA ALA A 299 3.97 0.37 -5.19
C ALA A 299 3.28 1.66 -5.63
N GLU A 300 4.08 2.70 -5.77
CA GLU A 300 3.65 4.07 -6.01
C GLU A 300 4.10 4.45 -7.42
N TYR A 301 4.71 5.63 -7.59
CA TYR A 301 5.29 6.06 -8.85
C TYR A 301 6.57 5.30 -9.20
N THR A 302 6.84 5.09 -10.49
CA THR A 302 8.02 4.31 -10.94
C THR A 302 9.36 4.89 -10.47
N TYR A 303 9.43 6.21 -10.28
CA TYR A 303 10.62 6.90 -9.77
C TYR A 303 10.85 6.74 -8.26
N PHE A 304 9.91 6.16 -7.51
CA PHE A 304 10.10 5.76 -6.10
C PHE A 304 10.27 4.26 -5.93
N ASN A 305 9.70 3.47 -6.84
CA ASN A 305 9.60 2.02 -6.68
C ASN A 305 10.95 1.28 -6.64
N GLY A 306 12.04 1.89 -7.12
CA GLY A 306 13.40 1.34 -6.98
C GLY A 306 13.82 1.26 -5.50
N ALA A 307 13.76 2.40 -4.81
CA ALA A 307 14.07 2.51 -3.39
C ALA A 307 13.09 1.70 -2.52
N THR A 308 11.79 1.83 -2.76
CA THR A 308 10.77 1.08 -2.02
C THR A 308 11.02 -0.42 -2.12
N LYS A 309 11.27 -0.93 -3.33
CA LYS A 309 11.58 -2.35 -3.54
C LYS A 309 12.87 -2.75 -2.84
N LEU A 310 13.93 -1.96 -2.95
CA LEU A 310 15.21 -2.22 -2.28
C LEU A 310 15.00 -2.44 -0.77
N PHE A 311 14.31 -1.52 -0.11
CA PHE A 311 14.04 -1.64 1.32
C PHE A 311 13.19 -2.87 1.64
N VAL A 312 12.18 -3.15 0.82
CA VAL A 312 11.31 -4.30 1.04
C VAL A 312 12.06 -5.63 0.87
N LEU A 313 12.92 -5.77 -0.13
CA LEU A 313 13.76 -6.96 -0.27
C LEU A 313 14.67 -7.16 0.96
N CYS A 314 15.30 -6.08 1.45
CA CYS A 314 16.10 -6.14 2.68
C CYS A 314 15.27 -6.58 3.90
N LEU A 315 14.04 -6.06 4.03
CA LEU A 315 13.13 -6.46 5.09
C LEU A 315 12.68 -7.94 4.94
N MET A 316 12.44 -8.43 3.73
CA MET A 316 12.12 -9.85 3.50
C MET A 316 13.27 -10.76 3.96
N LEU A 317 14.52 -10.41 3.61
CA LEU A 317 15.70 -11.16 4.05
C LEU A 317 15.78 -11.26 5.58
N ARG A 318 15.30 -10.26 6.32
CA ARG A 318 15.31 -10.30 7.79
C ARG A 318 14.07 -10.96 8.40
N TYR A 319 12.89 -10.70 7.87
CA TYR A 319 11.64 -10.99 8.57
C TYR A 319 10.80 -12.12 7.95
N ASN A 320 11.04 -12.51 6.70
CA ASN A 320 10.30 -13.57 6.02
C ASN A 320 10.95 -14.95 6.19
N GLN A 321 11.50 -15.24 7.38
CA GLN A 321 12.22 -16.48 7.66
C GLN A 321 11.26 -17.68 7.73
N ASP A 322 10.22 -17.59 8.57
CA ASP A 322 9.29 -18.70 8.83
C ASP A 322 8.08 -18.70 7.88
N LYS A 323 7.68 -17.51 7.45
CA LYS A 323 6.52 -17.25 6.60
C LYS A 323 6.60 -15.86 5.97
N PRO A 324 5.82 -15.56 4.93
CA PRO A 324 5.72 -14.22 4.38
C PRO A 324 5.17 -13.26 5.45
N LEU A 325 5.93 -12.22 5.76
CA LEU A 325 5.51 -11.12 6.63
C LEU A 325 5.49 -9.81 5.84
N ILE A 326 6.56 -9.53 5.10
CA ILE A 326 6.71 -8.32 4.30
C ILE A 326 6.47 -8.68 2.84
N CYS A 327 5.64 -7.90 2.17
CA CYS A 327 5.24 -8.12 0.78
C CYS A 327 5.43 -6.85 -0.06
N PHE A 328 5.93 -7.00 -1.28
CA PHE A 328 6.01 -5.89 -2.24
C PHE A 328 4.90 -5.95 -3.28
N THR A 329 4.44 -4.79 -3.76
CA THR A 329 3.42 -4.71 -4.82
C THR A 329 4.04 -4.63 -6.20
N TYR A 330 3.59 -5.46 -7.14
CA TYR A 330 3.99 -5.43 -8.54
C TYR A 330 2.83 -4.93 -9.42
N GLN A 331 3.14 -3.97 -10.31
CA GLN A 331 2.17 -3.28 -11.14
C GLN A 331 2.22 -3.83 -12.59
N ASN A 332 1.25 -4.66 -12.97
CA ASN A 332 1.22 -5.37 -14.26
C ASN A 332 0.88 -4.51 -15.48
N TYR A 333 0.62 -3.22 -15.28
CA TYR A 333 0.53 -2.26 -16.36
C TYR A 333 1.89 -1.86 -16.96
N LEU A 334 3.01 -2.17 -16.28
CA LEU A 334 4.36 -1.90 -16.80
C LEU A 334 4.85 -3.09 -17.62
N LYS A 335 5.46 -2.79 -18.76
CA LYS A 335 6.03 -3.77 -19.69
C LYS A 335 7.12 -4.66 -19.06
N ALA A 336 7.84 -4.15 -18.05
CA ALA A 336 8.95 -4.84 -17.41
C ALA A 336 8.55 -5.70 -16.18
N THR A 337 7.27 -5.78 -15.82
CA THR A 337 6.85 -6.35 -14.52
C THR A 337 7.17 -7.83 -14.36
N LEU A 338 6.83 -8.67 -15.34
CA LEU A 338 7.06 -10.12 -15.22
C LEU A 338 8.55 -10.47 -15.14
N GLU A 339 9.39 -9.78 -15.91
CA GLU A 339 10.83 -10.00 -15.88
C GLU A 339 11.42 -9.64 -14.51
N LYS A 340 11.08 -8.46 -13.98
CA LYS A 340 11.51 -8.02 -12.64
C LYS A 340 11.01 -8.94 -11.54
N LEU A 341 9.74 -9.38 -11.65
CA LEU A 341 9.15 -10.32 -10.70
C LEU A 341 9.93 -11.64 -10.67
N LYS A 342 10.27 -12.21 -11.83
CA LYS A 342 11.08 -13.43 -11.92
C LYS A 342 12.44 -13.25 -11.26
N GLN A 343 13.13 -12.15 -11.55
CA GLN A 343 14.44 -11.84 -10.96
C GLN A 343 14.36 -11.74 -9.42
N ASP A 344 13.38 -11.01 -8.90
CA ASP A 344 13.21 -10.81 -7.45
C ASP A 344 12.85 -12.13 -6.73
N VAL A 345 12.01 -12.97 -7.35
CA VAL A 345 11.67 -14.31 -6.82
C VAL A 345 12.89 -15.22 -6.74
N GLU A 346 13.71 -15.26 -7.78
CA GLU A 346 14.95 -16.07 -7.75
C GLU A 346 15.94 -15.54 -6.72
N PHE A 347 16.11 -14.22 -6.64
CA PHE A 347 16.99 -13.60 -5.66
C PHE A 347 16.61 -13.99 -4.22
N ILE A 348 15.35 -13.83 -3.84
CA ILE A 348 14.87 -14.15 -2.47
C ILE A 348 14.95 -15.66 -2.20
N ASN A 349 14.53 -16.50 -3.14
CA ASN A 349 14.62 -17.95 -2.97
C ASN A 349 16.08 -18.44 -2.81
N SER A 350 17.04 -17.80 -3.48
CA SER A 350 18.47 -18.12 -3.33
C SER A 350 19.03 -17.84 -1.91
N ARG A 351 18.33 -17.01 -1.14
CA ARG A 351 18.64 -16.68 0.26
C ARG A 351 17.82 -17.50 1.26
N ASP A 352 17.06 -18.49 0.79
CA ASP A 352 16.22 -19.42 1.57
C ASP A 352 15.13 -18.77 2.45
N VAL A 353 14.62 -17.61 2.05
CA VAL A 353 13.52 -16.92 2.75
C VAL A 353 12.22 -16.92 1.94
N TYR A 354 11.08 -16.66 2.58
CA TYR A 354 9.78 -16.62 1.93
C TYR A 354 9.61 -15.35 1.08
N PHE A 355 9.20 -15.54 -0.17
CA PHE A 355 8.79 -14.42 -1.03
C PHE A 355 7.33 -14.04 -0.77
N GLY A 356 7.08 -12.77 -0.44
CA GLY A 356 5.74 -12.23 -0.26
C GLY A 356 5.44 -11.14 -1.28
N LEU A 357 4.28 -11.15 -1.92
CA LEU A 357 3.96 -10.09 -2.88
C LEU A 357 2.46 -9.79 -3.04
N LYS A 358 2.16 -8.67 -3.70
CA LYS A 358 0.82 -8.30 -4.16
C LYS A 358 0.85 -7.96 -5.64
N LEU A 359 -0.04 -8.53 -6.44
CA LEU A 359 -0.23 -8.18 -7.85
C LEU A 359 -1.39 -7.20 -8.02
N VAL A 360 -1.11 -6.07 -8.66
CA VAL A 360 -2.12 -5.11 -9.12
C VAL A 360 -1.97 -4.87 -10.63
N ARG A 361 -2.96 -4.27 -11.29
CA ARG A 361 -2.74 -3.67 -12.62
C ARG A 361 -1.84 -2.44 -12.47
N GLY A 362 -2.29 -1.44 -11.72
CA GLY A 362 -1.57 -0.20 -11.47
C GLY A 362 -2.56 0.96 -11.36
N ALA A 363 -2.14 2.07 -10.75
CA ALA A 363 -2.99 3.25 -10.54
C ALA A 363 -2.46 4.52 -11.24
N TYR A 364 -1.16 4.58 -11.56
CA TYR A 364 -0.49 5.82 -11.99
C TYR A 364 -0.32 5.93 -13.51
N MET A 365 -1.19 5.30 -14.32
CA MET A 365 -1.02 5.15 -15.79
C MET A 365 -0.77 6.47 -16.50
N TYR A 366 -1.65 7.43 -16.27
CA TYR A 366 -1.60 8.72 -16.96
C TYR A 366 -0.33 9.47 -16.63
N ARG A 367 0.05 9.51 -15.34
CA ARG A 367 1.27 10.16 -14.87
C ARG A 367 2.53 9.55 -15.49
N GLU A 368 2.62 8.22 -15.55
CA GLU A 368 3.78 7.54 -16.17
C GLU A 368 3.94 7.90 -17.64
N ARG A 369 2.83 7.98 -18.39
CA ARG A 369 2.86 8.39 -19.81
C ARG A 369 3.27 9.84 -19.99
N GLU A 370 2.77 10.74 -19.13
CA GLU A 370 3.15 12.15 -19.14
C GLU A 370 4.66 12.32 -18.87
N ILE A 371 5.19 11.60 -17.89
CA ILE A 371 6.61 11.59 -17.56
C ILE A 371 7.45 11.05 -18.72
N ALA A 372 7.04 9.93 -19.33
CA ALA A 372 7.75 9.34 -20.46
C ALA A 372 7.82 10.31 -21.65
N LYS A 373 6.70 10.96 -21.96
CA LYS A 373 6.62 11.99 -23.00
C LYS A 373 7.50 13.20 -22.68
N ALA A 374 7.48 13.70 -21.44
CA ALA A 374 8.29 14.84 -21.03
C ALA A 374 9.81 14.55 -21.09
N LYS A 375 10.21 13.30 -20.81
CA LYS A 375 11.62 12.84 -20.89
C LYS A 375 12.04 12.40 -22.29
N GLY A 376 11.11 12.25 -23.23
CA GLY A 376 11.39 11.70 -24.55
C GLY A 376 11.84 10.23 -24.53
N CYS A 377 11.43 9.46 -23.51
CA CYS A 377 11.74 8.04 -23.40
C CYS A 377 10.55 7.15 -23.80
N SER A 378 10.80 5.84 -23.93
CA SER A 378 9.74 4.89 -24.26
C SER A 378 8.68 4.82 -23.17
N ASP A 379 7.42 4.69 -23.59
CA ASP A 379 6.30 4.53 -22.68
C ASP A 379 6.41 3.19 -21.93
N PRO A 380 6.60 3.21 -20.59
CA PRO A 380 6.77 1.99 -19.81
C PRO A 380 5.46 1.23 -19.63
N VAL A 381 4.31 1.87 -19.92
CA VAL A 381 2.98 1.30 -19.75
C VAL A 381 2.59 0.50 -21.00
N HIS A 382 1.90 -0.62 -20.80
CA HIS A 382 1.29 -1.40 -21.88
C HIS A 382 0.32 -0.57 -22.73
N ASP A 383 0.25 -0.85 -24.03
CA ASP A 383 -0.46 -0.01 -24.97
C ASP A 383 -1.99 -0.15 -24.82
N THR A 384 -2.48 -1.36 -24.49
CA THR A 384 -3.90 -1.62 -24.25
C THR A 384 -4.20 -2.19 -22.87
N ALA A 385 -5.47 -2.07 -22.46
CA ALA A 385 -5.98 -2.71 -21.24
C ALA A 385 -5.94 -4.25 -21.32
N GLN A 386 -6.03 -4.81 -22.53
CA GLN A 386 -5.90 -6.24 -22.76
C GLN A 386 -4.46 -6.69 -22.54
N ASP A 387 -3.46 -5.94 -23.02
CA ASP A 387 -2.04 -6.25 -22.78
C ASP A 387 -1.69 -6.24 -21.30
N THR A 388 -2.21 -5.26 -20.55
CA THR A 388 -2.08 -5.21 -19.08
C THR A 388 -2.73 -6.44 -18.42
N SER A 389 -3.88 -6.89 -18.92
CA SER A 389 -4.57 -8.08 -18.39
C SER A 389 -3.80 -9.36 -18.72
N ASN A 390 -3.25 -9.47 -19.93
CA ASN A 390 -2.39 -10.57 -20.34
C ASN A 390 -1.12 -10.63 -19.46
N MET A 391 -0.49 -9.49 -19.17
CA MET A 391 0.65 -9.40 -18.26
C MET A 391 0.27 -9.85 -16.84
N TYR A 392 -0.90 -9.44 -16.35
CA TYR A 392 -1.41 -9.87 -15.05
C TYR A 392 -1.60 -11.39 -14.99
N ASP A 393 -2.24 -11.98 -16.00
CA ASP A 393 -2.51 -13.41 -16.06
C ASP A 393 -1.21 -14.23 -16.18
N GLN A 394 -0.22 -13.72 -16.93
CA GLN A 394 1.12 -14.32 -17.00
C GLN A 394 1.82 -14.31 -15.64
N SER A 395 1.76 -13.20 -14.90
CA SER A 395 2.31 -13.11 -13.55
C SER A 395 1.60 -14.06 -12.57
N VAL A 396 0.28 -14.19 -12.65
CA VAL A 396 -0.49 -15.15 -11.84
C VAL A 396 -0.06 -16.59 -12.16
N ASN A 397 0.03 -16.96 -13.44
CA ASN A 397 0.45 -18.30 -13.84
C ASN A 397 1.84 -18.64 -13.29
N PHE A 398 2.80 -17.74 -13.48
CA PHE A 398 4.16 -17.90 -12.96
C PHE A 398 4.19 -18.12 -11.44
N LEU A 399 3.41 -17.36 -10.67
CA LEU A 399 3.38 -17.48 -9.21
C LEU A 399 2.68 -18.74 -8.72
N ILE A 400 1.61 -19.18 -9.40
CA ILE A 400 0.93 -20.43 -9.08
C ILE A 400 1.86 -21.63 -9.36
N GLU A 401 2.52 -21.64 -10.52
CA GLU A 401 3.55 -22.63 -10.86
C GLU A 401 4.69 -22.62 -9.84
N ARG A 402 5.11 -21.44 -9.38
CA ARG A 402 6.11 -21.30 -8.32
C ARG A 402 5.62 -21.86 -7.00
N ILE A 403 4.39 -21.57 -6.56
CA ILE A 403 3.85 -22.09 -5.30
C ILE A 403 3.72 -23.62 -5.34
N ALA A 404 3.32 -24.17 -6.49
CA ALA A 404 3.20 -25.61 -6.69
C ALA A 404 4.57 -26.32 -6.61
N SER A 405 5.64 -25.68 -7.10
CA SER A 405 7.01 -26.24 -7.10
C SER A 405 7.81 -25.92 -5.83
N ASN A 406 7.64 -24.73 -5.26
CA ASN A 406 8.32 -24.24 -4.07
C ASN A 406 7.33 -23.46 -3.17
N LYS A 407 7.06 -24.02 -1.99
CA LYS A 407 6.07 -23.47 -1.05
C LYS A 407 6.51 -22.16 -0.38
N LYS A 408 7.77 -21.72 -0.52
CA LYS A 408 8.30 -20.45 0.04
C LYS A 408 7.87 -19.20 -0.74
N CYS A 409 6.63 -19.18 -1.23
CA CYS A 409 6.05 -18.04 -1.93
C CYS A 409 4.60 -17.85 -1.49
N ALA A 410 4.19 -16.60 -1.28
CA ALA A 410 2.78 -16.25 -1.16
C ALA A 410 2.47 -14.95 -1.89
N PHE A 411 1.26 -14.85 -2.45
CA PHE A 411 0.84 -13.66 -3.15
C PHE A 411 -0.62 -13.30 -2.94
N MET A 412 -0.89 -12.00 -2.98
CA MET A 412 -2.24 -11.46 -3.11
C MET A 412 -2.50 -11.05 -4.56
N ALA A 413 -3.55 -11.59 -5.19
CA ALA A 413 -4.07 -11.07 -6.44
C ALA A 413 -5.12 -9.98 -6.18
N ALA A 414 -4.72 -8.72 -6.29
CA ALA A 414 -5.63 -7.60 -6.15
C ALA A 414 -6.28 -7.22 -7.50
N SER A 415 -7.55 -7.59 -7.69
CA SER A 415 -8.31 -7.34 -8.93
C SER A 415 -9.82 -7.34 -8.70
N HIS A 416 -10.50 -6.38 -9.32
CA HIS A 416 -11.97 -6.34 -9.44
C HIS A 416 -12.51 -7.04 -10.70
N ASN A 417 -11.62 -7.45 -11.60
CA ASN A 417 -12.02 -8.08 -12.86
C ASN A 417 -12.43 -9.55 -12.61
N GLU A 418 -13.69 -9.86 -12.88
CA GLU A 418 -14.25 -11.21 -12.71
C GLU A 418 -13.50 -12.28 -13.51
N GLU A 419 -13.05 -11.98 -14.72
CA GLU A 419 -12.34 -12.95 -15.57
C GLU A 419 -10.96 -13.27 -14.99
N THR A 420 -10.24 -12.28 -14.47
CA THR A 420 -8.98 -12.51 -13.74
C THR A 420 -9.21 -13.40 -12.51
N VAL A 421 -10.30 -13.18 -11.76
CA VAL A 421 -10.64 -14.00 -10.59
C VAL A 421 -10.97 -15.44 -11.01
N LYS A 422 -11.79 -15.63 -12.04
CA LYS A 422 -12.13 -16.95 -12.58
C LYS A 422 -10.89 -17.69 -13.10
N HIS A 423 -10.00 -17.00 -13.82
CA HIS A 423 -8.75 -17.56 -14.31
C HIS A 423 -7.86 -18.05 -13.15
N MET A 424 -7.66 -17.20 -12.14
CA MET A 424 -6.89 -17.56 -10.95
C MET A 424 -7.48 -18.76 -10.22
N MET A 425 -8.79 -18.81 -10.04
CA MET A 425 -9.47 -19.96 -9.41
C MET A 425 -9.32 -21.25 -10.21
N LYS A 426 -9.45 -21.17 -11.53
CA LYS A 426 -9.19 -22.31 -12.42
C LYS A 426 -7.78 -22.85 -12.21
N LYS A 427 -6.80 -21.96 -12.11
CA LYS A 427 -5.40 -22.32 -11.87
C LYS A 427 -5.15 -22.91 -10.48
N ILE A 428 -5.73 -22.34 -9.42
CA ILE A 428 -5.66 -22.91 -8.07
C ILE A 428 -6.18 -24.36 -8.06
N LYS A 429 -7.30 -24.62 -8.75
CA LYS A 429 -7.86 -25.97 -8.88
C LYS A 429 -7.00 -26.90 -9.74
N GLU A 430 -6.45 -26.39 -10.85
CA GLU A 430 -5.58 -27.15 -11.76
C GLU A 430 -4.32 -27.67 -11.06
N TYR A 431 -3.76 -26.90 -10.14
CA TYR A 431 -2.56 -27.24 -9.36
C TYR A 431 -2.85 -27.82 -7.97
N ASP A 432 -4.12 -28.12 -7.64
CA ASP A 432 -4.56 -28.66 -6.34
C ASP A 432 -4.03 -27.86 -5.12
N ILE A 433 -4.01 -26.53 -5.24
CA ILE A 433 -3.54 -25.65 -4.16
C ILE A 433 -4.68 -25.43 -3.17
N ASN A 434 -4.44 -25.68 -1.88
CA ASN A 434 -5.40 -25.39 -0.81
C ASN A 434 -5.63 -23.88 -0.70
N PRO A 435 -6.84 -23.36 -1.02
CA PRO A 435 -7.13 -21.93 -0.94
C PRO A 435 -7.02 -21.37 0.48
N GLY A 436 -7.23 -22.21 1.51
CA GLY A 436 -7.12 -21.83 2.91
C GLY A 436 -5.72 -21.96 3.50
N GLY A 437 -4.71 -22.31 2.70
CA GLY A 437 -3.34 -22.61 3.12
C GLY A 437 -2.44 -21.41 3.38
N GLY A 438 -2.94 -20.18 3.20
CA GLY A 438 -2.19 -18.96 3.50
C GLY A 438 -1.10 -18.58 2.49
N GLN A 439 -1.17 -19.13 1.27
CA GLN A 439 -0.22 -18.83 0.19
C GLN A 439 -0.83 -17.94 -0.90
N ILE A 440 -2.15 -17.99 -1.07
CA ILE A 440 -2.84 -17.27 -2.14
C ILE A 440 -3.98 -16.48 -1.53
N PHE A 441 -3.99 -15.18 -1.76
CA PHE A 441 -5.00 -14.24 -1.27
C PHE A 441 -5.66 -13.50 -2.42
N PHE A 442 -6.93 -13.12 -2.26
CA PHE A 442 -7.61 -12.21 -3.17
C PHE A 442 -7.72 -10.83 -2.51
N GLY A 443 -7.59 -9.76 -3.29
CA GLY A 443 -7.65 -8.39 -2.78
C GLY A 443 -8.57 -7.50 -3.62
N GLN A 444 -9.40 -6.69 -2.98
CA GLN A 444 -10.30 -5.74 -3.64
C GLN A 444 -10.43 -4.45 -2.83
N LEU A 445 -10.72 -3.32 -3.47
CA LEU A 445 -11.07 -2.09 -2.75
C LEU A 445 -12.43 -2.22 -2.05
N TYR A 446 -12.52 -1.65 -0.86
CA TYR A 446 -13.78 -1.50 -0.14
C TYR A 446 -14.73 -0.57 -0.92
N GLY A 447 -16.02 -0.95 -0.98
CA GLY A 447 -17.04 -0.18 -1.69
C GLY A 447 -17.11 -0.40 -3.21
N MET A 448 -16.33 -1.34 -3.75
CA MET A 448 -16.22 -1.63 -5.18
C MET A 448 -16.30 -3.13 -5.49
N CYS A 449 -17.10 -3.48 -6.49
CA CYS A 449 -17.37 -4.82 -7.01
C CYS A 449 -17.66 -5.85 -5.92
N ASP A 450 -18.56 -5.50 -5.00
CA ASP A 450 -18.86 -6.33 -3.84
C ASP A 450 -19.40 -7.71 -4.24
N HIS A 451 -20.14 -7.83 -5.33
CA HIS A 451 -20.61 -9.13 -5.80
C HIS A 451 -19.48 -10.14 -6.03
N VAL A 452 -18.28 -9.69 -6.41
CA VAL A 452 -17.10 -10.54 -6.54
C VAL A 452 -16.58 -10.97 -5.17
N SER A 453 -16.43 -10.03 -4.22
CA SER A 453 -15.89 -10.32 -2.89
C SER A 453 -16.80 -11.28 -2.11
N TYR A 454 -18.11 -11.03 -2.13
CA TYR A 454 -19.07 -11.85 -1.40
C TYR A 454 -19.17 -13.26 -2.00
N THR A 455 -19.04 -13.40 -3.31
CA THR A 455 -19.00 -14.72 -3.96
C THR A 455 -17.75 -15.49 -3.52
N LEU A 456 -16.58 -14.86 -3.49
CA LEU A 456 -15.34 -15.47 -3.01
C LEU A 456 -15.39 -15.84 -1.53
N GLY A 457 -15.90 -14.93 -0.68
CA GLY A 457 -16.02 -15.14 0.76
C GLY A 457 -16.97 -16.29 1.09
N LYS A 458 -18.12 -16.38 0.41
CA LYS A 458 -19.06 -17.50 0.54
C LYS A 458 -18.43 -18.84 0.12
N ALA A 459 -17.55 -18.82 -0.87
CA ALA A 459 -16.83 -20.00 -1.34
C ALA A 459 -15.58 -20.34 -0.50
N GLY A 460 -15.34 -19.63 0.60
CA GLY A 460 -14.24 -19.91 1.53
C GLY A 460 -12.86 -19.48 1.05
N PHE A 461 -12.77 -18.68 -0.02
CA PHE A 461 -11.50 -18.11 -0.46
C PHE A 461 -11.06 -16.97 0.47
N PRO A 462 -9.75 -16.81 0.74
CA PRO A 462 -9.22 -15.72 1.55
C PRO A 462 -9.26 -14.40 0.76
N ILE A 463 -10.43 -13.75 0.75
CA ILE A 463 -10.67 -12.45 0.11
C ILE A 463 -10.55 -11.31 1.13
N TYR A 464 -9.79 -10.28 0.75
CA TYR A 464 -9.53 -9.10 1.54
C TYR A 464 -10.12 -7.86 0.88
N LYS A 465 -10.71 -6.99 1.69
CA LYS A 465 -11.02 -5.61 1.31
C LYS A 465 -9.93 -4.67 1.83
N SER A 466 -9.32 -3.89 0.94
CA SER A 466 -8.52 -2.72 1.31
C SER A 466 -9.47 -1.64 1.82
N VAL A 467 -9.41 -1.35 3.12
CA VAL A 467 -10.32 -0.45 3.82
C VAL A 467 -9.56 0.80 4.27
N PRO A 468 -9.73 1.94 3.58
CA PRO A 468 -9.23 3.22 4.04
C PRO A 468 -9.74 3.54 5.45
N TYR A 469 -8.83 4.02 6.30
CA TYR A 469 -9.06 4.48 7.66
C TYR A 469 -8.41 5.86 7.85
N GLY A 470 -9.19 6.80 8.41
CA GLY A 470 -8.70 8.13 8.72
C GLY A 470 -9.75 9.22 8.57
N GLU A 471 -9.39 10.45 8.96
CA GLU A 471 -10.29 11.60 8.86
C GLU A 471 -10.66 11.95 7.41
N ILE A 472 -11.76 12.68 7.26
CA ILE A 472 -12.28 13.09 5.95
C ILE A 472 -11.20 13.83 5.15
N ASP A 473 -10.52 14.80 5.74
CA ASP A 473 -9.54 15.61 5.01
C ASP A 473 -8.29 14.82 4.59
N HIS A 474 -7.92 13.77 5.33
CA HIS A 474 -6.81 12.89 4.95
C HIS A 474 -7.20 11.87 3.88
N THR A 475 -8.48 11.49 3.83
CA THR A 475 -8.97 10.46 2.90
C THR A 475 -9.52 11.02 1.59
N LEU A 476 -10.02 12.27 1.59
CA LEU A 476 -10.60 12.90 0.40
C LEU A 476 -9.65 12.95 -0.81
N PRO A 477 -8.37 13.36 -0.70
CA PRO A 477 -7.46 13.37 -1.85
C PRO A 477 -7.33 11.99 -2.49
N TYR A 478 -7.21 10.94 -1.66
CA TYR A 478 -7.19 9.56 -2.13
C TYR A 478 -8.49 9.17 -2.85
N LEU A 479 -9.66 9.54 -2.30
CA LEU A 479 -10.95 9.24 -2.92
C LEU A 479 -11.12 9.93 -4.28
N VAL A 480 -10.71 11.20 -4.38
CA VAL A 480 -10.74 11.97 -5.63
C VAL A 480 -9.84 11.33 -6.68
N ARG A 481 -8.58 11.02 -6.33
CA ARG A 481 -7.65 10.31 -7.23
C ARG A 481 -8.22 8.97 -7.68
N ARG A 482 -8.78 8.18 -6.76
CA ARG A 482 -9.43 6.92 -7.10
C ARG A 482 -10.63 7.10 -8.02
N ALA A 483 -11.42 8.16 -7.89
CA ALA A 483 -12.50 8.43 -8.83
C ALA A 483 -11.96 8.80 -10.22
N GLN A 484 -10.90 9.62 -10.29
CA GLN A 484 -10.29 10.10 -11.55
C GLN A 484 -9.51 9.03 -12.30
N GLU A 485 -8.75 8.20 -11.61
CA GLU A 485 -7.88 7.18 -12.21
C GLU A 485 -8.65 5.92 -12.63
N ASN A 486 -9.74 5.60 -11.91
CA ASN A 486 -10.54 4.41 -12.19
C ASN A 486 -11.56 4.58 -13.33
N ARG A 487 -11.33 5.55 -14.24
CA ARG A 487 -12.01 5.65 -15.54
C ARG A 487 -11.93 4.34 -16.33
N SER A 488 -10.92 3.50 -16.10
CA SER A 488 -10.79 2.18 -16.74
C SER A 488 -11.58 1.04 -16.06
N ILE A 489 -12.13 1.27 -14.86
CA ILE A 489 -12.99 0.29 -14.11
C ILE A 489 -14.44 0.27 -14.65
N ILE A 490 -14.74 1.11 -15.66
CA ILE A 490 -16.06 1.26 -16.29
C ILE A 490 -16.78 -0.08 -16.55
N PRO A 491 -16.15 -1.18 -17.01
CA PRO A 491 -16.88 -2.45 -17.19
C PRO A 491 -17.33 -3.10 -15.88
N GLY A 492 -16.44 -3.17 -14.87
CA GLY A 492 -16.76 -3.78 -13.57
C GLY A 492 -17.79 -2.96 -12.77
N ALA A 493 -17.65 -1.63 -12.80
CA ALA A 493 -18.60 -0.72 -12.17
C ALA A 493 -19.99 -0.76 -12.84
N ARG A 494 -20.05 -0.93 -14.17
CA ARG A 494 -21.32 -1.13 -14.90
C ARG A 494 -22.02 -2.40 -14.45
N ARG A 495 -21.28 -3.52 -14.39
CA ARG A 495 -21.82 -4.81 -13.95
C ARG A 495 -22.33 -4.75 -12.51
N GLU A 496 -21.56 -4.18 -11.59
CA GLU A 496 -21.98 -4.00 -10.20
C GLU A 496 -23.26 -3.17 -10.11
N LYS A 497 -23.34 -2.05 -10.85
CA LYS A 497 -24.54 -1.21 -10.89
C LYS A 497 -25.78 -1.96 -11.38
N GLU A 498 -25.65 -2.82 -12.39
CA GLU A 498 -26.75 -3.67 -12.86
C GLU A 498 -27.24 -4.63 -11.76
N LEU A 499 -26.31 -5.29 -11.06
CA LEU A 499 -26.65 -6.24 -10.01
C LEU A 499 -27.26 -5.54 -8.78
N LEU A 500 -26.75 -4.35 -8.42
CA LEU A 500 -27.31 -3.51 -7.37
C LEU A 500 -28.74 -3.05 -7.71
N LYS A 501 -29.02 -2.68 -8.98
CA LYS A 501 -30.38 -2.35 -9.43
C LYS A 501 -31.33 -3.54 -9.28
N LYS A 502 -30.91 -4.74 -9.69
CA LYS A 502 -31.70 -5.97 -9.52
C LYS A 502 -31.96 -6.28 -8.04
N ALA A 503 -30.95 -6.12 -7.18
CA ALA A 503 -31.08 -6.32 -5.75
C ALA A 503 -32.01 -5.30 -5.09
N LEU A 504 -31.94 -4.02 -5.50
CA LEU A 504 -32.86 -3.00 -5.03
C LEU A 504 -34.29 -3.30 -5.45
N TRP A 505 -34.51 -3.58 -6.74
CA TRP A 505 -35.83 -3.92 -7.27
C TRP A 505 -36.44 -5.08 -6.50
N HIS A 506 -35.69 -6.17 -6.31
CA HIS A 506 -36.13 -7.35 -5.56
C HIS A 506 -36.53 -7.06 -4.11
N ARG A 507 -36.00 -6.00 -3.48
CA ARG A 507 -36.33 -5.63 -2.09
C ARG A 507 -37.56 -4.73 -1.98
N ILE A 508 -37.95 -4.07 -3.07
CA ILE A 508 -39.06 -3.11 -3.09
C ILE A 508 -40.29 -3.66 -3.84
N SER A 509 -40.10 -4.65 -4.71
CA SER A 509 -41.16 -5.47 -5.31
C SER A 509 -41.55 -6.60 -4.38
#